data_AF-A0A1Y2AM33-F1
#
_entry.id   AF-A0A1Y2AM33-F1
#
_cell.length_a   1.000
_cell.length_b   1.000
_cell.length_c   1.000
_cell.angle_alpha   90.00
_cell.angle_beta   90.00
_cell.angle_gamma   90.00
#
_symmetry.space_group_name_H-M   'P 1'
#
loop_
_entity.id
_entity.type
_entity.pdbx_description
1 polymer ?
#
loop_
_entity_poly.entity_id
_entity_poly.type
_entity_poly.pdbx_seq_one_letter_code
_entity_poly.pdbx_strand_id
1 'polypeptide(L)'
;MTPLHWAAVKGSKSAIKHLILAGADLEVREEQGKTPRDMAEELKGMVPFVKGLQEAGYTSDGRKLEPRFGEKGTKWIIMALPTVVLGAMVGTFKFLPIYTALPLAFAQFWGMSLIVLQVLLKHQPDDNRVSASPYFASIIFASLVWVAYGWATRLVTGTPGHAIANLTFLASLIACSWSFYKAIVTDPGFVPKALTDSEIKMALEDLVDAGRLNGTNFCIVCMAKKPLRSKHCRVCNRCVARYDHHCPWVYNCVGYRNHRYFLLFVIFLISGIVSFDFLTIDYVLENAPEYTPTPSPGLSICDISTTLCRAGSYDPLLVAVSFWATLQLTWTSILAISQLWQVSRQMTTHEVSNLGRYGFMGGRGGSSLRDQDGAMKQAVAIGAGVGPTGSMEEAAGEDGMSFGPEGTHVHGPECKHGHGHGHSHGPLGIGRFCGAAWRATSGPMMQVLGLDRFTRGKAIGGMMRAGREGNPFDMGLVKVSNDKLGIEFILGIES
;
A
#
# COMPACT_ATOMS: atom_id res chain seq x y z
N MET A 1 -23.95 -9.86 -34.42
CA MET A 1 -23.60 -8.99 -33.25
C MET A 1 -22.55 -9.66 -32.36
N THR A 2 -21.53 -8.93 -31.91
CA THR A 2 -20.48 -9.45 -31.01
C THR A 2 -20.86 -9.27 -29.52
N PRO A 3 -20.15 -9.89 -28.56
CA PRO A 3 -20.36 -9.60 -27.14
C PRO A 3 -20.21 -8.12 -26.78
N LEU A 4 -19.33 -7.40 -27.49
CA LEU A 4 -19.12 -5.95 -27.28
C LEU A 4 -20.34 -5.13 -27.72
N HIS A 5 -21.00 -5.54 -28.81
CA HIS A 5 -22.27 -4.95 -29.24
C HIS A 5 -23.34 -5.08 -28.14
N TRP A 6 -23.49 -6.27 -27.55
CA TRP A 6 -24.43 -6.48 -26.44
C TRP A 6 -24.09 -5.67 -25.19
N ALA A 7 -22.80 -5.53 -24.89
CA ALA A 7 -22.34 -4.74 -23.76
C ALA A 7 -22.63 -3.23 -23.95
N ALA A 8 -22.48 -2.74 -25.19
CA ALA A 8 -22.83 -1.38 -25.59
C ALA A 8 -24.35 -1.13 -25.48
N VAL A 9 -25.17 -2.04 -26.01
CA VAL A 9 -26.65 -1.98 -25.93
C VAL A 9 -27.13 -1.93 -24.48
N LYS A 10 -26.56 -2.73 -23.60
CA LYS A 10 -26.91 -2.75 -22.16
C LYS A 10 -26.34 -1.56 -21.38
N GLY A 11 -25.43 -0.77 -21.96
CA GLY A 11 -24.72 0.30 -21.24
C GLY A 11 -23.86 -0.20 -20.08
N SER A 12 -23.34 -1.44 -20.16
CA SER A 12 -22.56 -2.04 -19.06
C SER A 12 -21.09 -1.65 -19.16
N LYS A 13 -20.72 -0.57 -18.44
CA LYS A 13 -19.33 -0.08 -18.36
C LYS A 13 -18.31 -1.18 -18.06
N SER A 14 -18.63 -2.07 -17.10
CA SER A 14 -17.73 -3.14 -16.66
C SER A 14 -17.51 -4.19 -17.77
N ALA A 15 -18.60 -4.62 -18.43
CA ALA A 15 -18.51 -5.59 -19.52
C ALA A 15 -17.72 -5.01 -20.71
N ILE A 16 -17.98 -3.74 -21.07
CA ILE A 16 -17.25 -3.03 -22.12
C ILE A 16 -15.75 -3.01 -21.81
N LYS A 17 -15.37 -2.58 -20.59
CA LYS A 17 -13.96 -2.56 -20.15
C LYS A 17 -13.31 -3.94 -20.29
N HIS A 18 -13.93 -4.99 -19.76
CA HIS A 18 -13.34 -6.34 -19.75
C HIS A 18 -13.25 -6.97 -21.14
N LEU A 19 -14.24 -6.73 -22.01
CA LEU A 19 -14.22 -7.22 -23.39
C LEU A 19 -13.11 -6.54 -24.20
N ILE A 20 -12.94 -5.22 -24.04
CA ILE A 20 -11.85 -4.48 -24.71
C ILE A 20 -10.49 -4.95 -24.20
N LEU A 21 -10.33 -5.14 -22.88
CA LEU A 21 -9.10 -5.68 -22.30
C LEU A 21 -8.80 -7.12 -22.76
N ALA A 22 -9.83 -7.89 -23.14
CA ALA A 22 -9.70 -9.22 -23.73
C ALA A 22 -9.39 -9.19 -25.25
N GLY A 23 -9.23 -8.00 -25.85
CA GLY A 23 -8.91 -7.85 -27.27
C GLY A 23 -10.14 -7.86 -28.20
N ALA A 24 -11.33 -7.54 -27.69
CA ALA A 24 -12.49 -7.36 -28.56
C ALA A 24 -12.27 -6.20 -29.53
N ASP A 25 -12.52 -6.45 -30.81
CA ASP A 25 -12.40 -5.46 -31.87
C ASP A 25 -13.58 -4.44 -31.81
N LEU A 26 -13.20 -3.15 -31.79
CA LEU A 26 -14.10 -2.00 -31.67
C LEU A 26 -14.78 -1.66 -33.01
N GLU A 27 -14.19 -2.05 -34.13
CA GLU A 27 -14.62 -1.68 -35.48
C GLU A 27 -15.45 -2.78 -36.17
N VAL A 28 -15.71 -3.89 -35.47
CA VAL A 28 -16.56 -4.96 -36.01
C VAL A 28 -17.95 -4.41 -36.28
N ARG A 29 -18.46 -4.66 -37.48
CA ARG A 29 -19.80 -4.29 -37.88
C ARG A 29 -20.76 -5.47 -37.72
N GLU A 30 -21.97 -5.21 -37.26
CA GLU A 30 -23.05 -6.20 -37.31
C GLU A 30 -23.71 -6.27 -38.69
N GLU A 31 -24.76 -7.07 -38.85
CA GLU A 31 -25.42 -7.37 -40.13
C GLU A 31 -26.02 -6.14 -40.83
N GLN A 32 -26.44 -5.13 -40.08
CA GLN A 32 -26.93 -3.83 -40.56
C GLN A 32 -25.80 -2.79 -40.71
N GLY A 33 -24.54 -3.22 -40.55
CA GLY A 33 -23.35 -2.40 -40.76
C GLY A 33 -22.95 -1.49 -39.61
N LYS A 34 -23.64 -1.56 -38.45
CA LYS A 34 -23.39 -0.70 -37.28
C LYS A 34 -22.25 -1.24 -36.43
N THR A 35 -21.46 -0.34 -35.85
CA THR A 35 -20.41 -0.67 -34.87
C THR A 35 -20.98 -0.70 -33.44
N PRO A 36 -20.24 -1.23 -32.44
CA PRO A 36 -20.63 -1.12 -31.04
C PRO A 36 -20.80 0.33 -30.57
N ARG A 37 -20.03 1.27 -31.14
CA ARG A 37 -20.14 2.71 -30.85
C ARG A 37 -21.44 3.27 -31.40
N ASP A 38 -21.77 2.96 -32.66
CA ASP A 38 -23.00 3.44 -33.30
C ASP A 38 -24.23 2.96 -32.54
N MET A 39 -24.21 1.71 -32.07
CA MET A 39 -25.28 1.17 -31.22
C MET A 39 -25.36 1.85 -29.86
N ALA A 40 -24.23 2.22 -29.26
CA ALA A 40 -24.22 3.00 -28.02
C ALA A 40 -24.78 4.41 -28.23
N GLU A 41 -24.56 5.02 -29.39
CA GLU A 41 -25.11 6.33 -29.74
C GLU A 41 -26.63 6.29 -29.96
N GLU A 42 -27.10 5.35 -30.76
CA GLU A 42 -28.53 5.15 -31.06
C GLU A 42 -29.36 4.89 -29.79
N LEU A 43 -28.82 4.14 -28.84
CA LEU A 43 -29.49 3.77 -27.59
C LEU A 43 -29.21 4.73 -26.42
N LYS A 44 -28.57 5.88 -26.68
CA LYS A 44 -28.18 6.88 -25.65
C LYS A 44 -27.28 6.31 -24.54
N GLY A 45 -26.52 5.27 -24.84
CA GLY A 45 -25.56 4.58 -23.98
C GLY A 45 -24.11 5.11 -24.06
N MET A 46 -23.88 6.27 -24.68
CA MET A 46 -22.51 6.78 -24.91
C MET A 46 -21.71 7.08 -23.64
N VAL A 47 -22.35 7.54 -22.57
CA VAL A 47 -21.65 7.84 -21.30
C VAL A 47 -20.97 6.60 -20.69
N PRO A 48 -21.69 5.48 -20.46
CA PRO A 48 -21.04 4.25 -19.98
C PRO A 48 -20.09 3.64 -21.01
N PHE A 49 -20.34 3.83 -22.31
CA PHE A 49 -19.46 3.35 -23.37
C PHE A 49 -18.11 4.05 -23.39
N VAL A 50 -18.10 5.39 -23.41
CA VAL A 50 -16.88 6.20 -23.37
C VAL A 50 -16.12 5.99 -22.05
N LYS A 51 -16.81 5.89 -20.91
CA LYS A 51 -16.15 5.53 -19.64
C LYS A 51 -15.52 4.14 -19.67
N GLY A 52 -16.18 3.16 -20.29
CA GLY A 52 -15.64 1.80 -20.46
C GLY A 52 -14.39 1.77 -21.34
N LEU A 53 -14.41 2.50 -22.47
CA LEU A 53 -13.26 2.73 -23.34
C LEU A 53 -12.12 3.42 -22.58
N GLN A 54 -12.43 4.52 -21.88
CA GLN A 54 -11.46 5.25 -21.08
C GLN A 54 -10.81 4.35 -20.06
N GLU A 55 -11.57 3.59 -19.25
CA GLU A 55 -11.02 2.65 -18.26
C GLU A 55 -10.25 1.47 -18.86
N ALA A 56 -10.49 1.14 -20.14
CA ALA A 56 -9.73 0.14 -20.89
C ALA A 56 -8.45 0.72 -21.51
N GLY A 57 -8.18 2.02 -21.36
CA GLY A 57 -7.01 2.68 -21.93
C GLY A 57 -7.23 3.15 -23.36
N TYR A 58 -8.44 3.51 -23.74
CA TYR A 58 -8.79 4.03 -25.06
C TYR A 58 -9.35 5.45 -24.97
N THR A 59 -9.12 6.24 -26.00
CA THR A 59 -9.77 7.53 -26.22
C THR A 59 -11.26 7.32 -26.50
N SER A 60 -12.04 8.40 -26.42
CA SER A 60 -13.46 8.40 -26.85
C SER A 60 -13.63 7.97 -28.31
N ASP A 61 -12.58 8.10 -29.11
CA ASP A 61 -12.58 7.78 -30.53
C ASP A 61 -12.08 6.37 -30.86
N GLY A 62 -11.90 5.51 -29.86
CA GLY A 62 -11.47 4.12 -30.08
C GLY A 62 -9.96 3.95 -30.36
N ARG A 63 -9.16 5.01 -30.24
CA ARG A 63 -7.69 4.91 -30.31
C ARG A 63 -7.10 4.57 -28.95
N LYS A 64 -6.16 3.63 -28.89
CA LYS A 64 -5.44 3.26 -27.67
C LYS A 64 -4.62 4.44 -27.12
N LEU A 65 -4.68 4.65 -25.81
CA LEU A 65 -3.89 5.66 -25.09
C LEU A 65 -2.47 5.13 -24.92
N GLU A 66 -1.53 5.70 -25.68
CA GLU A 66 -0.12 5.35 -25.59
C GLU A 66 0.65 6.38 -24.73
N PRO A 67 1.72 5.95 -24.03
CA PRO A 67 2.57 6.86 -23.28
C PRO A 67 3.31 7.82 -24.21
N ARG A 68 3.37 9.11 -23.83
CA ARG A 68 3.98 10.18 -24.65
C ARG A 68 5.44 9.93 -25.04
N PHE A 69 6.21 9.26 -24.19
CA PHE A 69 7.64 9.00 -24.37
C PHE A 69 7.96 7.50 -24.45
N GLY A 70 6.98 6.67 -24.79
CA GLY A 70 7.10 5.22 -24.67
C GLY A 70 7.10 4.73 -23.21
N GLU A 71 6.88 3.43 -23.00
CA GLU A 71 6.80 2.88 -21.63
C GLU A 71 8.11 3.01 -20.84
N LYS A 72 9.22 2.62 -21.46
CA LYS A 72 10.55 2.69 -20.83
C LYS A 72 10.97 4.14 -20.57
N GLY A 73 10.79 5.02 -21.56
CA GLY A 73 11.11 6.44 -21.42
C GLY A 73 10.30 7.10 -20.31
N THR A 74 8.99 6.85 -20.26
CA THR A 74 8.12 7.38 -19.20
C THR A 74 8.56 6.91 -17.81
N LYS A 75 8.90 5.62 -17.64
CA LYS A 75 9.41 5.11 -16.36
C LYS A 75 10.73 5.76 -15.94
N TRP A 76 11.68 5.91 -16.87
CA TRP A 76 12.95 6.59 -16.59
C TRP A 76 12.77 8.06 -16.23
N ILE A 77 11.89 8.78 -16.92
CA ILE A 77 11.57 10.18 -16.59
C ILE A 77 10.96 10.27 -15.19
N ILE A 78 10.01 9.39 -14.85
CA ILE A 78 9.43 9.35 -13.49
C ILE A 78 10.51 9.05 -12.44
N MET A 79 11.47 8.17 -12.73
CA MET A 79 12.58 7.87 -11.81
C MET A 79 13.53 9.06 -11.61
N ALA A 80 13.84 9.81 -12.68
CA ALA A 80 14.80 10.91 -12.63
C ALA A 80 14.22 12.22 -12.09
N LEU A 81 12.96 12.53 -12.42
CA LEU A 81 12.35 13.83 -12.16
C LEU A 81 12.37 14.22 -10.66
N PRO A 82 11.99 13.35 -9.70
CA PRO A 82 12.07 13.71 -8.29
C PRO A 82 13.49 13.96 -7.78
N THR A 83 14.51 13.34 -8.37
CA THR A 83 15.91 13.62 -7.98
C THR A 83 16.28 15.05 -8.32
N VAL A 84 15.93 15.51 -9.52
CA VAL A 84 16.18 16.89 -9.97
C VAL A 84 15.34 17.89 -9.18
N VAL A 85 14.04 17.62 -9.02
CA VAL A 85 13.11 18.54 -8.34
C VAL A 85 13.44 18.65 -6.86
N LEU A 86 13.72 17.54 -6.16
CA LEU A 86 14.12 17.57 -4.76
C LEU A 86 15.42 18.38 -4.58
N GLY A 87 16.38 18.23 -5.49
CA GLY A 87 17.58 19.06 -5.51
C GLY A 87 17.30 20.55 -5.69
N ALA A 88 16.41 20.90 -6.61
CA ALA A 88 15.99 22.27 -6.82
C ALA A 88 15.25 22.82 -5.58
N MET A 89 14.40 22.02 -4.94
CA MET A 89 13.68 22.36 -3.71
C MET A 89 14.63 22.67 -2.57
N VAL A 90 15.56 21.76 -2.27
CA VAL A 90 16.57 21.96 -1.22
C VAL A 90 17.49 23.14 -1.59
N GLY A 91 17.82 23.30 -2.88
CA GLY A 91 18.60 24.42 -3.39
C GLY A 91 17.93 25.79 -3.25
N THR A 92 16.60 25.88 -3.18
CA THR A 92 15.92 27.18 -2.97
C THR A 92 16.30 27.84 -1.64
N PHE A 93 16.52 27.04 -0.59
CA PHE A 93 16.92 27.51 0.74
C PHE A 93 18.31 28.13 0.77
N LYS A 94 19.14 27.89 -0.26
CA LYS A 94 20.45 28.55 -0.39
C LYS A 94 20.31 30.01 -0.81
N PHE A 95 19.31 30.35 -1.62
CA PHE A 95 19.22 31.64 -2.29
C PHE A 95 18.09 32.53 -1.77
N LEU A 96 17.11 31.95 -1.07
CA LEU A 96 15.89 32.63 -0.70
C LEU A 96 15.61 32.52 0.81
N PRO A 97 15.07 33.57 1.46
CA PRO A 97 14.59 33.48 2.83
C PRO A 97 13.51 32.43 3.02
N ILE A 98 13.40 31.84 4.22
CA ILE A 98 12.48 30.73 4.51
C ILE A 98 11.01 31.00 4.10
N TYR A 99 10.51 32.22 4.28
CA TYR A 99 9.13 32.59 3.96
C TYR A 99 8.83 32.62 2.45
N THR A 100 9.87 32.71 1.59
CA THR A 100 9.75 32.57 0.13
C THR A 100 10.17 31.18 -0.34
N ALA A 101 11.22 30.61 0.26
CA ALA A 101 11.71 29.27 -0.07
C ALA A 101 10.65 28.19 0.18
N LEU A 102 9.91 28.25 1.30
CA LEU A 102 8.89 27.25 1.64
C LEU A 102 7.73 27.22 0.60
N PRO A 103 7.05 28.34 0.27
CA PRO A 103 6.05 28.34 -0.79
C PRO A 103 6.59 27.90 -2.15
N LEU A 104 7.83 28.30 -2.50
CA LEU A 104 8.43 27.91 -3.77
C LEU A 104 8.75 26.41 -3.83
N ALA A 105 9.31 25.83 -2.76
CA ALA A 105 9.54 24.40 -2.65
C ALA A 105 8.23 23.61 -2.76
N PHE A 106 7.15 24.09 -2.14
CA PHE A 106 5.81 23.51 -2.32
C PHE A 106 5.33 23.62 -3.78
N ALA A 107 5.49 24.77 -4.43
CA ALA A 107 5.13 24.96 -5.82
C ALA A 107 5.92 24.05 -6.77
N GLN A 108 7.21 23.81 -6.50
CA GLN A 108 8.05 22.87 -7.24
C GLN A 108 7.58 21.42 -7.07
N PHE A 109 7.30 20.99 -5.84
CA PHE A 109 6.76 19.65 -5.56
C PHE A 109 5.39 19.45 -6.24
N TRP A 110 4.52 20.46 -6.16
CA TRP A 110 3.21 20.45 -6.79
C TRP A 110 3.33 20.41 -8.33
N GLY A 111 4.20 21.24 -8.90
CA GLY A 111 4.49 21.26 -10.34
C GLY A 111 4.98 19.91 -10.85
N MET A 112 5.92 19.27 -10.13
CA MET A 112 6.35 17.90 -10.41
C MET A 112 5.19 16.91 -10.38
N SER A 113 4.35 16.98 -9.34
CA SER A 113 3.19 16.11 -9.20
C SER A 113 2.21 16.28 -10.37
N LEU A 114 1.99 17.51 -10.82
CA LEU A 114 1.17 17.80 -12.01
C LEU A 114 1.80 17.23 -13.29
N ILE A 115 3.11 17.37 -13.49
CA ILE A 115 3.82 16.79 -14.64
C ILE A 115 3.65 15.26 -14.64
N VAL A 116 3.89 14.59 -13.51
CA VAL A 116 3.74 13.14 -13.42
C VAL A 116 2.30 12.71 -13.69
N LEU A 117 1.31 13.33 -13.05
CA LEU A 117 -0.08 12.89 -13.13
C LEU A 117 -0.78 13.28 -14.44
N GLN A 118 -0.54 14.49 -14.93
CA GLN A 118 -1.26 15.06 -16.08
C GLN A 118 -0.52 14.91 -17.40
N VAL A 119 0.80 14.68 -17.38
CA VAL A 119 1.60 14.49 -18.60
C VAL A 119 2.05 13.04 -18.74
N LEU A 120 2.69 12.47 -17.71
CA LEU A 120 3.32 11.16 -17.82
C LEU A 120 2.34 9.99 -17.64
N LEU A 121 1.45 10.06 -16.64
CA LEU A 121 0.51 9.00 -16.29
C LEU A 121 -0.91 9.21 -16.84
N LYS A 122 -1.14 10.25 -17.67
CA LYS A 122 -2.46 10.54 -18.24
C LYS A 122 -3.01 9.38 -19.09
N HIS A 123 -2.14 8.63 -19.75
CA HIS A 123 -2.50 7.47 -20.57
C HIS A 123 -3.07 6.30 -19.74
N GLN A 124 -2.84 6.29 -18.41
CA GLN A 124 -3.36 5.27 -17.51
C GLN A 124 -4.64 5.80 -16.84
N PRO A 125 -5.82 5.26 -17.20
CA PRO A 125 -7.11 5.67 -16.66
C PRO A 125 -7.45 5.03 -15.32
N ASP A 126 -6.64 4.04 -14.87
CA ASP A 126 -6.90 3.29 -13.64
C ASP A 126 -6.79 4.21 -12.41
N ASP A 127 -7.73 4.08 -11.48
CA ASP A 127 -7.72 4.75 -10.18
C ASP A 127 -6.39 4.49 -9.42
N ASN A 128 -5.72 3.38 -9.70
CA ASN A 128 -4.45 2.99 -9.08
C ASN A 128 -3.20 3.36 -9.88
N ARG A 129 -3.30 4.17 -10.95
CA ARG A 129 -2.18 4.52 -11.85
C ARG A 129 -0.92 5.01 -11.14
N VAL A 130 -1.07 5.77 -10.05
CA VAL A 130 0.08 6.27 -9.27
C VAL A 130 0.77 5.13 -8.54
N SER A 131 -0.02 4.26 -7.89
CA SER A 131 0.46 3.06 -7.19
C SER A 131 1.01 1.98 -8.13
N ALA A 132 0.60 2.01 -9.40
CA ALA A 132 1.10 1.17 -10.49
C ALA A 132 2.30 1.80 -11.24
N SER A 133 2.79 2.95 -10.78
CA SER A 133 3.94 3.65 -11.34
C SER A 133 5.10 3.66 -10.35
N PRO A 134 6.35 3.88 -10.81
CA PRO A 134 7.50 4.00 -9.92
C PRO A 134 7.58 5.34 -9.17
N TYR A 135 6.55 6.20 -9.24
CA TYR A 135 6.60 7.56 -8.71
C TYR A 135 6.97 7.65 -7.23
N PHE A 136 6.31 6.88 -6.36
CA PHE A 136 6.66 6.91 -4.93
C PHE A 136 8.05 6.33 -4.65
N ALA A 137 8.42 5.24 -5.31
CA ALA A 137 9.76 4.66 -5.22
C ALA A 137 10.85 5.64 -5.68
N SER A 138 10.58 6.46 -6.70
CA SER A 138 11.51 7.47 -7.18
C SER A 138 11.76 8.62 -6.19
N ILE A 139 10.81 8.91 -5.29
CA ILE A 139 11.00 9.89 -4.21
C ILE A 139 11.97 9.34 -3.14
N ILE A 140 11.86 8.05 -2.80
CA ILE A 140 12.80 7.37 -1.89
C ILE A 140 14.20 7.34 -2.53
N PHE A 141 14.28 6.94 -3.80
CA PHE A 141 15.54 6.95 -4.55
C PHE A 141 16.19 8.35 -4.56
N ALA A 142 15.41 9.39 -4.88
CA ALA A 142 15.88 10.78 -4.84
C ALA A 142 16.40 11.18 -3.44
N SER A 143 15.71 10.77 -2.38
CA SER A 143 16.12 11.03 -1.00
C SER A 143 17.46 10.37 -0.68
N LEU A 144 17.65 9.10 -1.07
CA LEU A 144 18.91 8.38 -0.91
C LEU A 144 20.07 9.08 -1.64
N VAL A 145 19.83 9.57 -2.86
CA VAL A 145 20.85 10.29 -3.64
C VAL A 145 21.30 11.57 -2.93
N TRP A 146 20.38 12.39 -2.45
CA TRP A 146 20.73 13.66 -1.78
C TRP A 146 21.36 13.47 -0.40
N VAL A 147 20.92 12.45 0.35
CA VAL A 147 21.53 12.07 1.64
C VAL A 147 22.95 11.53 1.41
N ALA A 148 23.16 10.66 0.41
CA ALA A 148 24.49 10.17 0.06
C ALA A 148 25.41 11.29 -0.42
N TYR A 149 24.89 12.23 -1.21
CA TYR A 149 25.63 13.40 -1.67
C TYR A 149 26.06 14.30 -0.49
N GLY A 150 25.15 14.62 0.42
CA GLY A 150 25.44 15.41 1.62
C GLY A 150 26.50 14.76 2.50
N TRP A 151 26.40 13.43 2.70
CA TRP A 151 27.40 12.69 3.46
C TRP A 151 28.78 12.69 2.77
N ALA A 152 28.84 12.37 1.48
CA ALA A 152 30.09 12.23 0.75
C ALA A 152 30.84 13.57 0.56
N THR A 153 30.10 14.68 0.45
CA THR A 153 30.70 15.99 0.17
C THR A 153 30.91 16.88 1.40
N ARG A 154 30.27 16.56 2.53
CA ARG A 154 30.33 17.39 3.75
C ARG A 154 30.69 16.55 4.98
N LEU A 155 29.85 15.57 5.31
CA LEU A 155 29.93 14.91 6.62
C LEU A 155 31.18 14.06 6.79
N VAL A 156 31.54 13.25 5.79
CA VAL A 156 32.67 12.31 5.92
C VAL A 156 34.00 13.00 6.17
N THR A 157 34.21 14.18 5.58
CA THR A 157 35.42 15.01 5.80
C THR A 157 35.26 15.99 6.96
N GLY A 158 34.03 16.42 7.24
CA GLY A 158 33.73 17.44 8.25
C GLY A 158 33.52 16.89 9.66
N THR A 159 33.51 15.57 9.85
CA THR A 159 33.35 14.91 11.17
C THR A 159 34.43 13.82 11.40
N PRO A 160 35.73 14.13 11.25
CA PRO A 160 36.80 13.13 11.34
C PRO A 160 36.87 12.44 12.72
N GLY A 161 36.39 13.08 13.78
CA GLY A 161 36.27 12.49 15.13
C GLY A 161 35.22 11.38 15.26
N HIS A 162 34.31 11.27 14.30
CA HIS A 162 33.16 10.36 14.35
C HIS A 162 33.26 9.21 13.34
N ALA A 163 34.42 8.54 13.28
CA ALA A 163 34.67 7.44 12.34
C ALA A 163 33.62 6.31 12.45
N ILE A 164 33.22 5.91 13.67
CA ILE A 164 32.23 4.86 13.88
C ILE A 164 30.85 5.27 13.35
N ALA A 165 30.42 6.51 13.59
CA ALA A 165 29.13 6.99 13.09
C ALA A 165 29.12 7.11 11.56
N ASN A 166 30.23 7.55 10.96
CA ASN A 166 30.40 7.56 9.51
C ASN A 166 30.37 6.15 8.89
N LEU A 167 31.05 5.18 9.51
CA LEU A 167 31.00 3.78 9.07
C LEU A 167 29.61 3.17 9.24
N THR A 168 28.92 3.50 10.34
CA THR A 168 27.53 3.05 10.59
C THR A 168 26.60 3.62 9.54
N PHE A 169 26.71 4.92 9.24
CA PHE A 169 25.93 5.56 8.19
C PHE A 169 26.20 4.91 6.82
N LEU A 170 27.47 4.70 6.46
CA LEU A 170 27.84 4.07 5.19
C LEU A 170 27.27 2.65 5.07
N ALA A 171 27.41 1.84 6.13
CA ALA A 171 26.86 0.49 6.18
C ALA A 171 25.33 0.51 6.03
N SER A 172 24.65 1.40 6.76
CA SER A 172 23.20 1.57 6.66
C SER A 172 22.76 2.08 5.29
N LEU A 173 23.51 2.99 4.65
CA LEU A 173 23.23 3.48 3.30
C LEU A 173 23.31 2.35 2.26
N ILE A 174 24.37 1.54 2.33
CA ILE A 174 24.56 0.38 1.42
C ILE A 174 23.47 -0.66 1.66
N ALA A 175 23.24 -1.04 2.91
CA ALA A 175 22.26 -2.06 3.26
C ALA A 175 20.82 -1.62 2.96
N CYS A 176 20.49 -0.33 3.19
CA CYS A 176 19.20 0.27 2.81
C CYS A 176 19.01 0.25 1.30
N SER A 177 20.00 0.72 0.53
CA SER A 177 19.93 0.78 -0.94
C SER A 177 19.78 -0.62 -1.55
N TRP A 178 20.54 -1.60 -1.05
CA TRP A 178 20.44 -2.99 -1.47
C TRP A 178 19.08 -3.61 -1.14
N SER A 179 18.61 -3.43 0.10
CA SER A 179 17.32 -3.96 0.54
C SER A 179 16.15 -3.33 -0.21
N PHE A 180 16.23 -2.02 -0.48
CA PHE A 180 15.26 -1.29 -1.30
C PHE A 180 15.20 -1.84 -2.73
N TYR A 181 16.37 -1.99 -3.38
CA TYR A 181 16.47 -2.61 -4.69
C TYR A 181 15.86 -4.02 -4.69
N LYS A 182 16.22 -4.86 -3.73
CA LYS A 182 15.68 -6.21 -3.59
C LYS A 182 14.17 -6.22 -3.35
N ALA A 183 13.62 -5.30 -2.56
CA ALA A 183 12.18 -5.19 -2.36
C ALA A 183 11.43 -4.85 -3.67
N ILE A 184 12.03 -4.00 -4.52
CA ILE A 184 11.48 -3.64 -5.83
C ILE A 184 11.53 -4.81 -6.81
N VAL A 185 12.69 -5.46 -6.99
CA VAL A 185 12.89 -6.41 -8.11
C VAL A 185 12.54 -7.85 -7.77
N THR A 186 12.48 -8.22 -6.49
CA THR A 186 12.19 -9.60 -6.10
C THR A 186 10.71 -9.91 -6.30
N ASP A 187 10.42 -11.05 -6.93
CA ASP A 187 9.06 -11.60 -6.98
C ASP A 187 8.53 -11.77 -5.55
N PRO A 188 7.42 -11.12 -5.16
CA PRO A 188 6.85 -11.22 -3.81
C PRO A 188 6.30 -12.61 -3.50
N GLY A 189 6.22 -13.50 -4.48
CA GLY A 189 5.59 -14.81 -4.37
C GLY A 189 4.30 -14.85 -5.18
N PHE A 190 4.36 -14.41 -6.43
CA PHE A 190 3.22 -14.48 -7.33
C PHE A 190 2.79 -15.93 -7.55
N VAL A 191 1.48 -16.18 -7.38
CA VAL A 191 0.87 -17.49 -7.63
C VAL A 191 0.82 -17.73 -9.14
N PRO A 192 1.34 -18.87 -9.64
CA PRO A 192 1.23 -19.23 -11.04
C PRO A 192 -0.24 -19.23 -11.50
N LYS A 193 -0.50 -18.69 -12.69
CA LYS A 193 -1.80 -18.87 -13.34
C LYS A 193 -1.82 -20.27 -13.95
N ALA A 194 -2.96 -20.95 -13.88
CA ALA A 194 -3.15 -22.16 -14.66
C ALA A 194 -2.98 -21.84 -16.15
N LEU A 195 -2.26 -22.70 -16.86
CA LEU A 195 -1.89 -22.51 -18.26
C LEU A 195 -2.92 -23.12 -19.20
N THR A 196 -3.67 -24.13 -18.73
CA THR A 196 -4.68 -24.83 -19.53
C THR A 196 -6.04 -24.88 -18.82
N ASP A 197 -7.10 -24.96 -19.62
CA ASP A 197 -8.47 -25.14 -19.10
C ASP A 197 -8.62 -26.47 -18.33
N SER A 198 -7.81 -27.48 -18.66
CA SER A 198 -7.79 -28.75 -17.94
C SER A 198 -7.24 -28.61 -16.52
N GLU A 199 -6.18 -27.80 -16.33
CA GLU A 199 -5.63 -27.50 -15.00
C GLU A 199 -6.62 -26.70 -14.15
N ILE A 200 -7.31 -25.73 -14.77
CA ILE A 200 -8.36 -24.95 -14.09
C ILE A 200 -9.49 -25.87 -13.66
N LYS A 201 -9.97 -26.74 -14.56
CA LYS A 201 -11.04 -27.68 -14.28
C LYS A 201 -10.67 -28.64 -13.16
N MET A 202 -9.47 -29.22 -13.19
CA MET A 202 -8.98 -30.10 -12.12
C MET A 202 -8.91 -29.36 -10.77
N ALA A 203 -8.37 -28.14 -10.74
CA ALA A 203 -8.33 -27.35 -9.51
C ALA A 203 -9.71 -26.97 -8.98
N LEU A 204 -10.71 -26.79 -9.86
CA LEU A 204 -12.09 -26.55 -9.48
C LEU A 204 -12.75 -27.83 -8.94
N GLU A 205 -12.61 -28.95 -9.64
CA GLU A 205 -13.13 -30.27 -9.22
C GLU A 205 -12.57 -30.65 -7.85
N ASP A 206 -11.25 -30.53 -7.64
CA ASP A 206 -10.61 -30.77 -6.34
C ASP A 206 -11.23 -29.93 -5.20
N LEU A 207 -11.55 -28.66 -5.49
CA LEU A 207 -12.16 -27.75 -4.51
C LEU A 207 -13.64 -28.03 -4.29
N VAL A 208 -14.37 -28.48 -5.32
CA VAL A 208 -15.79 -28.85 -5.23
C VAL A 208 -15.93 -30.15 -4.45
N ASP A 209 -15.14 -31.17 -4.77
CA ASP A 209 -15.12 -32.48 -4.11
C ASP A 209 -14.75 -32.34 -2.63
N ALA A 210 -13.85 -31.41 -2.32
CA ALA A 210 -13.50 -31.07 -0.94
C ALA A 210 -14.56 -30.20 -0.23
N GLY A 211 -15.61 -29.73 -0.91
CA GLY A 211 -16.62 -28.82 -0.36
C GLY A 211 -16.10 -27.41 -0.03
N ARG A 212 -15.03 -26.98 -0.70
CA ARG A 212 -14.21 -25.79 -0.36
C ARG A 212 -14.13 -24.76 -1.48
N LEU A 213 -14.90 -24.91 -2.55
CA LEU A 213 -14.94 -23.93 -3.64
C LEU A 213 -15.56 -22.62 -3.17
N ASN A 214 -14.71 -21.66 -2.82
CA ASN A 214 -15.12 -20.35 -2.36
C ASN A 214 -14.07 -19.28 -2.72
N GLY A 215 -14.39 -18.02 -2.43
CA GLY A 215 -13.50 -16.89 -2.72
C GLY A 215 -12.20 -16.85 -1.91
N THR A 216 -12.03 -17.69 -0.88
CA THR A 216 -10.76 -17.80 -0.13
C THR A 216 -9.80 -18.79 -0.77
N ASN A 217 -10.31 -19.86 -1.37
CA ASN A 217 -9.50 -20.94 -1.95
C ASN A 217 -9.32 -20.86 -3.46
N PHE A 218 -10.16 -20.07 -4.15
CA PHE A 218 -10.06 -19.88 -5.58
C PHE A 218 -10.08 -18.39 -5.97
N CYS A 219 -9.27 -18.03 -6.96
CA CYS A 219 -9.29 -16.70 -7.57
C CYS A 219 -9.93 -16.75 -8.95
N ILE A 220 -11.13 -16.20 -9.08
CA ILE A 220 -11.83 -16.08 -10.37
C ILE A 220 -11.12 -15.13 -11.35
N VAL A 221 -10.30 -14.18 -10.86
CA VAL A 221 -9.59 -13.23 -11.72
C VAL A 221 -8.32 -13.85 -12.30
N CYS A 222 -7.61 -14.64 -11.49
CA CYS A 222 -6.40 -15.34 -11.95
C CYS A 222 -6.68 -16.74 -12.49
N MET A 223 -7.92 -17.24 -12.34
CA MET A 223 -8.29 -18.64 -12.57
C MET A 223 -7.30 -19.61 -11.93
N ALA A 224 -7.02 -19.40 -10.64
CA ALA A 224 -6.00 -20.15 -9.92
C ALA A 224 -6.43 -20.48 -8.49
N LYS A 225 -6.05 -21.67 -8.01
CA LYS A 225 -6.15 -22.04 -6.60
C LYS A 225 -5.30 -21.08 -5.77
N LYS A 226 -5.88 -20.55 -4.69
CA LYS A 226 -5.22 -19.62 -3.77
C LYS A 226 -4.48 -20.41 -2.69
N PRO A 227 -3.16 -20.25 -2.56
CA PRO A 227 -2.44 -20.74 -1.40
C PRO A 227 -2.93 -20.09 -0.09
N LEU A 228 -2.59 -20.71 1.03
CA LEU A 228 -2.83 -20.19 2.37
C LEU A 228 -2.38 -18.71 2.49
N ARG A 229 -3.26 -17.87 3.05
CA ARG A 229 -3.01 -16.43 3.28
C ARG A 229 -2.67 -15.62 2.01
N SER A 230 -2.99 -16.16 0.83
CA SER A 230 -2.79 -15.44 -0.44
C SER A 230 -3.94 -14.48 -0.73
N LYS A 231 -3.63 -13.45 -1.54
CA LYS A 231 -4.64 -12.49 -2.01
C LYS A 231 -4.34 -12.04 -3.42
N HIS A 232 -5.40 -11.80 -4.19
CA HIS A 232 -5.29 -11.08 -5.46
C HIS A 232 -5.02 -9.58 -5.21
N CYS A 233 -3.88 -9.09 -5.70
CA CYS A 233 -3.59 -7.67 -5.79
C CYS A 233 -4.12 -7.13 -7.12
N ARG A 234 -5.04 -6.16 -7.07
CA ARG A 234 -5.60 -5.53 -8.28
C ARG A 234 -4.57 -4.72 -9.05
N VAL A 235 -3.63 -4.09 -8.34
CA VAL A 235 -2.57 -3.26 -8.96
C VAL A 235 -1.57 -4.12 -9.73
N CYS A 236 -1.12 -5.23 -9.14
CA CYS A 236 -0.24 -6.19 -9.82
C CYS A 236 -1.01 -7.15 -10.74
N ASN A 237 -2.35 -7.16 -10.69
CA ASN A 237 -3.26 -8.08 -11.37
C ASN A 237 -2.87 -9.57 -11.23
N ARG A 238 -2.37 -9.93 -10.04
CA ARG A 238 -1.83 -11.26 -9.73
C ARG A 238 -2.17 -11.65 -8.29
N CYS A 239 -2.36 -12.93 -8.04
CA CYS A 239 -2.37 -13.47 -6.69
C CYS A 239 -0.95 -13.48 -6.11
N VAL A 240 -0.81 -13.10 -4.84
CA VAL A 240 0.46 -13.08 -4.11
C VAL A 240 0.31 -13.97 -2.87
N ALA A 241 1.23 -14.91 -2.70
CA ALA A 241 1.30 -15.79 -1.54
C ALA A 241 1.70 -15.01 -0.28
N ARG A 242 1.07 -15.35 0.86
CA ARG A 242 1.21 -14.62 2.14
C ARG A 242 1.21 -13.10 1.92
N TYR A 243 0.13 -12.61 1.33
CA TYR A 243 0.03 -11.22 0.90
C TYR A 243 0.02 -10.30 2.12
N ASP A 244 0.98 -9.37 2.20
CA ASP A 244 1.00 -8.34 3.23
C ASP A 244 0.27 -7.08 2.75
N HIS A 245 0.84 -6.40 1.75
CA HIS A 245 0.22 -5.25 1.11
C HIS A 245 0.85 -4.96 -0.26
N HIS A 246 0.15 -4.18 -1.08
CA HIS A 246 0.76 -3.49 -2.20
C HIS A 246 1.41 -2.21 -1.69
N CYS A 247 2.71 -2.02 -1.93
CA CYS A 247 3.45 -0.88 -1.45
C CYS A 247 3.90 0.00 -2.63
N PRO A 248 3.29 1.18 -2.80
CA PRO A 248 3.71 2.12 -3.84
C PRO A 248 5.17 2.56 -3.67
N TRP A 249 5.65 2.65 -2.42
CA TRP A 249 7.00 3.11 -2.09
C TRP A 249 8.11 2.16 -2.52
N VAL A 250 7.83 0.87 -2.70
CA VAL A 250 8.77 -0.09 -3.31
C VAL A 250 8.30 -0.56 -4.70
N TYR A 251 7.32 0.12 -5.28
CA TYR A 251 6.76 -0.19 -6.60
C TYR A 251 6.45 -1.69 -6.81
N ASN A 252 6.05 -2.38 -5.75
CA ASN A 252 5.86 -3.83 -5.76
C ASN A 252 4.88 -4.26 -4.64
N CYS A 253 4.34 -5.46 -4.75
CA CYS A 253 3.72 -6.11 -3.60
C CYS A 253 4.77 -6.53 -2.58
N VAL A 254 4.39 -6.53 -1.32
CA VAL A 254 5.13 -7.14 -0.22
C VAL A 254 4.40 -8.43 0.14
N GLY A 255 5.11 -9.55 0.06
CA GLY A 255 4.57 -10.88 0.28
C GLY A 255 5.64 -11.86 0.74
N TYR A 256 5.35 -13.16 0.63
CA TYR A 256 6.18 -14.24 1.17
C TYR A 256 7.69 -14.10 0.88
N ARG A 257 8.08 -13.82 -0.37
CA ARG A 257 9.48 -13.89 -0.82
C ARG A 257 10.28 -12.60 -0.63
N ASN A 258 9.62 -11.46 -0.43
CA ASN A 258 10.29 -10.16 -0.33
C ASN A 258 9.99 -9.36 0.95
N HIS A 259 9.15 -9.86 1.85
CA HIS A 259 8.85 -9.21 3.14
C HIS A 259 10.12 -8.94 3.95
N ARG A 260 11.10 -9.85 3.94
CA ARG A 260 12.41 -9.66 4.61
C ARG A 260 13.16 -8.44 4.10
N TYR A 261 13.21 -8.24 2.78
CA TYR A 261 13.92 -7.11 2.18
C TYR A 261 13.19 -5.80 2.50
N PHE A 262 11.86 -5.82 2.55
CA PHE A 262 11.07 -4.68 2.98
C PHE A 262 11.36 -4.29 4.45
N LEU A 263 11.43 -5.26 5.37
CA LEU A 263 11.75 -5.00 6.78
C LEU A 263 13.18 -4.46 6.95
N LEU A 264 14.17 -5.10 6.32
CA LEU A 264 15.57 -4.63 6.35
C LEU A 264 15.69 -3.23 5.76
N PHE A 265 15.00 -2.94 4.65
CA PHE A 265 14.94 -1.60 4.07
C PHE A 265 14.46 -0.57 5.09
N VAL A 266 13.34 -0.82 5.80
CA VAL A 266 12.82 0.13 6.79
C VAL A 266 13.77 0.30 7.98
N ILE A 267 14.36 -0.78 8.49
CA ILE A 267 15.31 -0.73 9.63
C ILE A 267 16.57 0.05 9.27
N PHE A 268 17.20 -0.26 8.13
CA PHE A 268 18.40 0.45 7.70
C PHE A 268 18.11 1.89 7.25
N LEU A 269 16.89 2.18 6.77
CA LEU A 269 16.45 3.55 6.52
C LEU A 269 16.39 4.36 7.83
N ILE A 270 15.81 3.81 8.90
CA ILE A 270 15.77 4.47 10.21
C ILE A 270 17.19 4.67 10.75
N SER A 271 18.01 3.61 10.75
CA SER A 271 19.40 3.71 11.21
C SER A 271 20.19 4.75 10.40
N GLY A 272 20.04 4.76 9.08
CA GLY A 272 20.68 5.73 8.20
C GLY A 272 20.26 7.17 8.49
N ILE A 273 18.96 7.43 8.68
CA ILE A 273 18.46 8.77 9.02
C ILE A 273 19.00 9.23 10.38
N VAL A 274 18.93 8.38 11.41
CA VAL A 274 19.43 8.72 12.75
C VAL A 274 20.93 9.02 12.73
N SER A 275 21.74 8.20 12.04
CA SER A 275 23.18 8.46 11.91
C SER A 275 23.48 9.71 11.09
N PHE A 276 22.71 9.98 10.03
CA PHE A 276 22.86 11.19 9.20
C PHE A 276 22.54 12.47 9.97
N ASP A 277 21.44 12.48 10.72
CA ASP A 277 21.03 13.63 11.52
C ASP A 277 22.03 13.89 12.66
N PHE A 278 22.50 12.84 13.32
CA PHE A 278 23.58 12.94 14.32
C PHE A 278 24.84 13.58 13.73
N LEU A 279 25.36 13.03 12.61
CA LEU A 279 26.55 13.58 11.94
C LEU A 279 26.33 15.02 11.45
N THR A 280 25.12 15.37 11.02
CA THR A 280 24.79 16.73 10.57
C THR A 280 24.82 17.72 11.73
N ILE A 281 24.29 17.35 12.90
CA ILE A 281 24.33 18.18 14.10
C ILE A 281 25.78 18.40 14.53
N ASP A 282 26.58 17.34 14.65
CA ASP A 282 27.98 17.45 15.06
C ASP A 282 28.82 18.26 14.05
N TYR A 283 28.62 18.03 12.75
CA TYR A 283 29.26 18.82 11.70
C TYR A 283 29.02 20.33 11.87
N VAL A 284 27.78 20.73 12.15
CA VAL A 284 27.44 22.14 12.37
C VAL A 284 28.06 22.65 13.68
N LEU A 285 27.99 21.89 14.76
CA LEU A 285 28.51 22.30 16.06
C LEU A 285 30.03 22.48 16.05
N GLU A 286 30.76 21.61 15.35
CA GLU A 286 32.22 21.64 15.26
C GLU A 286 32.74 22.71 14.28
N ASN A 287 32.06 22.90 13.14
CA ASN A 287 32.63 23.67 12.02
C ASN A 287 31.97 25.03 11.77
N ALA A 288 30.70 25.23 12.17
CA ALA A 288 30.05 26.52 11.91
C ALA A 288 30.69 27.61 12.79
N PRO A 289 30.91 28.84 12.31
CA PRO A 289 31.35 29.94 13.17
C PRO A 289 30.25 30.32 14.18
N GLU A 290 30.64 30.97 15.29
CA GLU A 290 29.67 31.54 16.22
C GLU A 290 28.81 32.60 15.50
N TYR A 291 27.49 32.49 15.63
CA TYR A 291 26.57 33.38 14.95
C TYR A 291 26.41 34.69 15.75
N THR A 292 26.80 35.81 15.15
CA THR A 292 26.48 37.14 15.67
C THR A 292 25.16 37.64 15.07
N PRO A 293 24.10 37.88 15.87
CA PRO A 293 22.83 38.37 15.35
C PRO A 293 23.01 39.71 14.66
N THR A 294 22.65 39.77 13.37
CA THR A 294 22.49 41.05 12.67
C THR A 294 21.01 41.42 12.66
N PRO A 295 20.63 42.69 12.89
CA PRO A 295 19.24 43.10 12.85
C PRO A 295 18.70 43.00 11.42
N SER A 296 18.00 41.91 11.10
CA SER A 296 17.27 41.75 9.85
C SER A 296 15.79 42.09 10.06
N PRO A 297 15.14 42.84 9.16
CA PRO A 297 13.72 43.10 9.25
C PRO A 297 12.92 41.82 8.89
N GLY A 298 12.13 41.32 9.84
CA GLY A 298 11.17 40.22 9.65
C GLY A 298 11.51 38.93 10.40
N LEU A 299 10.54 38.00 10.49
CA LEU A 299 10.71 36.70 11.14
C LEU A 299 11.66 35.80 10.32
N SER A 300 12.87 35.64 10.83
CA SER A 300 13.92 34.79 10.27
C SER A 300 14.02 33.47 11.05
N ILE A 301 14.70 32.44 10.51
CA ILE A 301 15.03 31.20 11.27
C ILE A 301 15.77 31.55 12.58
N CYS A 302 16.49 32.67 12.59
CA CYS A 302 17.25 33.18 13.72
C CYS A 302 16.39 33.64 14.89
N ASP A 303 15.10 33.92 14.67
CA ASP A 303 14.16 34.25 15.74
C ASP A 303 13.55 32.98 16.37
N ILE A 304 13.64 31.83 15.70
CA ILE A 304 13.12 30.54 16.18
C ILE A 304 14.16 29.80 17.01
N SER A 305 15.42 29.76 16.53
CA SER A 305 16.53 29.15 17.25
C SER A 305 17.86 29.67 16.72
N THR A 306 18.74 30.08 17.64
CA THR A 306 20.11 30.49 17.34
C THR A 306 20.92 29.34 16.73
N THR A 307 20.71 28.11 17.20
CA THR A 307 21.36 26.90 16.66
C THR A 307 20.89 26.60 15.23
N LEU A 308 19.58 26.65 14.97
CA LEU A 308 19.06 26.42 13.61
C LEU A 308 19.49 27.51 12.63
N CYS A 309 19.62 28.74 13.10
CA CYS A 309 20.12 29.85 12.29
C CYS A 309 21.61 29.72 11.97
N ARG A 310 22.43 29.36 12.97
CA ARG A 310 23.84 29.02 12.75
C ARG A 310 23.98 27.89 11.73
N ALA A 311 23.18 26.83 11.87
CA ALA A 311 23.16 25.70 10.93
C ALA A 311 22.77 26.14 9.51
N GLY A 312 21.65 26.85 9.38
CA GLY A 312 21.09 27.27 8.09
C GLY A 312 21.91 28.34 7.37
N SER A 313 22.66 29.17 8.10
CA SER A 313 23.58 30.15 7.50
C SER A 313 24.90 29.51 7.06
N TYR A 314 25.36 28.46 7.76
CA TYR A 314 26.60 27.76 7.43
C TYR A 314 26.44 26.79 6.25
N ASP A 315 25.48 25.86 6.32
CA ASP A 315 25.19 24.90 5.25
C ASP A 315 23.68 24.70 5.06
N PRO A 316 22.98 25.62 4.35
CA PRO A 316 21.53 25.55 4.17
C PRO A 316 21.08 24.30 3.41
N LEU A 317 21.92 23.79 2.51
CA LEU A 317 21.59 22.61 1.71
C LEU A 317 21.55 21.37 2.61
N LEU A 318 22.60 21.15 3.40
CA LEU A 318 22.70 20.00 4.29
C LEU A 318 21.60 20.01 5.35
N VAL A 319 21.32 21.18 5.94
CA VAL A 319 20.23 21.35 6.91
C VAL A 319 18.87 21.06 6.29
N ALA A 320 18.61 21.51 5.07
CA ALA A 320 17.36 21.21 4.37
C ALA A 320 17.22 19.71 4.03
N VAL A 321 18.31 19.03 3.66
CA VAL A 321 18.32 17.57 3.45
C VAL A 321 18.07 16.82 4.77
N SER A 322 18.72 17.22 5.87
CA SER A 322 18.49 16.62 7.19
C SER A 322 17.05 16.82 7.64
N PHE A 323 16.50 18.04 7.53
CA PHE A 323 15.08 18.28 7.84
C PHE A 323 14.13 17.39 7.02
N TRP A 324 14.40 17.23 5.72
CA TRP A 324 13.64 16.32 4.85
C TRP A 324 13.77 14.86 5.32
N ALA A 325 14.96 14.40 5.70
CA ALA A 325 15.21 13.06 6.22
C ALA A 325 14.52 12.81 7.58
N THR A 326 14.64 13.74 8.53
CA THR A 326 14.00 13.69 9.85
C THR A 326 12.48 13.66 9.73
N LEU A 327 11.89 14.39 8.78
CA LEU A 327 10.45 14.33 8.51
C LEU A 327 10.04 12.88 8.22
N GLN A 328 10.85 12.13 7.45
CA GLN A 328 10.56 10.74 7.12
C GLN A 328 10.65 9.80 8.31
N LEU A 329 11.53 10.09 9.27
CA LEU A 329 11.74 9.26 10.46
C LEU A 329 10.44 9.01 11.24
N THR A 330 9.54 9.99 11.27
CA THR A 330 8.27 9.89 12.01
C THR A 330 7.41 8.74 11.51
N TRP A 331 7.15 8.68 10.20
CA TRP A 331 6.27 7.64 9.65
C TRP A 331 7.00 6.30 9.45
N THR A 332 8.30 6.31 9.13
CA THR A 332 9.07 5.07 9.00
C THR A 332 9.19 4.35 10.34
N SER A 333 9.32 5.08 11.45
CA SER A 333 9.32 4.51 12.80
C SER A 333 7.97 3.85 13.15
N ILE A 334 6.85 4.52 12.85
CA ILE A 334 5.50 3.95 13.05
C ILE A 334 5.33 2.66 12.23
N LEU A 335 5.77 2.69 10.96
CA LEU A 335 5.72 1.53 10.08
C LEU A 335 6.58 0.38 10.62
N ALA A 336 7.81 0.67 11.08
CA ALA A 336 8.72 -0.31 11.65
C ALA A 336 8.13 -0.99 12.89
N ILE A 337 7.65 -0.20 13.86
CA ILE A 337 7.04 -0.71 15.08
C ILE A 337 5.82 -1.59 14.75
N SER A 338 4.95 -1.12 13.85
CA SER A 338 3.77 -1.87 13.43
C SER A 338 4.14 -3.21 12.78
N GLN A 339 5.10 -3.20 11.86
CA GLN A 339 5.52 -4.39 11.13
C GLN A 339 6.29 -5.38 12.03
N LEU A 340 7.13 -4.90 12.93
CA LEU A 340 7.81 -5.74 13.93
C LEU A 340 6.81 -6.43 14.87
N TRP A 341 5.78 -5.71 15.31
CA TRP A 341 4.69 -6.29 16.09
C TRP A 341 3.88 -7.32 15.29
N GLN A 342 3.59 -7.05 14.02
CA GLN A 342 2.90 -7.99 13.15
C GLN A 342 3.73 -9.27 12.93
N VAL A 343 5.04 -9.14 12.69
CA VAL A 343 5.96 -10.27 12.53
C VAL A 343 6.04 -11.08 13.81
N SER A 344 6.16 -10.44 14.97
CA SER A 344 6.22 -11.15 16.27
C SER A 344 4.94 -11.91 16.62
N ARG A 345 3.81 -11.53 16.01
CA ARG A 345 2.52 -12.22 16.11
C ARG A 345 2.20 -13.09 14.88
N GLN A 346 3.13 -13.23 13.94
CA GLN A 346 2.96 -13.93 12.67
C GLN A 346 1.72 -13.50 11.85
N MET A 347 1.36 -12.23 11.91
CA MET A 347 0.26 -11.64 11.15
C MET A 347 0.78 -10.81 9.98
N THR A 348 -0.03 -10.71 8.94
CA THR A 348 0.17 -9.74 7.85
C THR A 348 -0.67 -8.49 8.08
N THR A 349 -0.28 -7.37 7.47
CA THR A 349 -1.06 -6.13 7.47
C THR A 349 -2.46 -6.36 6.90
N HIS A 350 -2.57 -7.24 5.91
CA HIS A 350 -3.86 -7.63 5.35
C HIS A 350 -4.79 -8.28 6.38
N GLU A 351 -4.27 -9.22 7.16
CA GLU A 351 -5.04 -9.91 8.19
C GLU A 351 -5.42 -8.96 9.32
N VAL A 352 -4.48 -8.15 9.82
CA VAL A 352 -4.74 -7.15 10.86
C VAL A 352 -5.84 -6.17 10.42
N SER A 353 -5.79 -5.72 9.16
CA SER A 353 -6.82 -4.82 8.61
C SER A 353 -8.19 -5.48 8.44
N ASN A 354 -8.27 -6.81 8.50
CA ASN A 354 -9.48 -7.59 8.26
C ASN A 354 -9.79 -8.58 9.40
N LEU A 355 -9.31 -8.34 10.63
CA LEU A 355 -9.51 -9.23 11.78
C LEU A 355 -10.98 -9.61 11.98
N GLY A 356 -11.91 -8.64 11.85
CA GLY A 356 -13.35 -8.89 11.98
C GLY A 356 -13.95 -9.87 10.96
N ARG A 357 -13.21 -10.23 9.90
CA ARG A 357 -13.61 -11.19 8.85
C ARG A 357 -13.05 -12.58 9.09
N TYR A 358 -11.88 -12.70 9.72
CA TYR A 358 -11.20 -13.98 9.89
C TYR A 358 -11.64 -14.63 11.19
N GLY A 359 -12.57 -15.58 11.08
CA GLY A 359 -13.11 -16.33 12.21
C GLY A 359 -12.03 -16.94 13.10
N PHE A 360 -10.95 -17.49 12.53
CA PHE A 360 -9.82 -18.06 13.29
C PHE A 360 -8.92 -17.03 14.02
N MET A 361 -9.23 -15.74 13.92
CA MET A 361 -8.59 -14.65 14.66
C MET A 361 -9.66 -13.83 15.42
N GLY A 362 -10.74 -14.46 15.92
CA GLY A 362 -11.82 -13.77 16.66
C GLY A 362 -12.74 -12.89 15.83
N GLY A 363 -12.78 -13.08 14.50
CA GLY A 363 -13.71 -12.43 13.56
C GLY A 363 -15.09 -13.10 13.51
N ARG A 364 -15.99 -12.61 12.65
CA ARG A 364 -17.28 -13.30 12.42
C ARG A 364 -17.04 -14.71 11.86
N GLY A 365 -17.62 -15.73 12.50
CA GLY A 365 -17.56 -17.12 12.05
C GLY A 365 -18.03 -17.26 10.60
N GLY A 366 -17.25 -17.95 9.78
CA GLY A 366 -17.51 -18.11 8.34
C GLY A 366 -16.26 -18.33 7.49
N SER A 367 -15.08 -17.98 8.00
CA SER A 367 -13.80 -18.46 7.45
C SER A 367 -13.03 -19.13 8.58
N SER A 368 -13.27 -20.42 8.78
CA SER A 368 -12.53 -21.22 9.73
C SER A 368 -11.13 -21.52 9.18
N LEU A 369 -10.16 -21.77 10.05
CA LEU A 369 -8.82 -22.17 9.63
C LEU A 369 -8.84 -23.46 8.79
N ARG A 370 -9.85 -24.32 9.00
CA ARG A 370 -10.08 -25.56 8.24
C ARG A 370 -10.43 -25.30 6.77
N ASP A 371 -10.93 -24.12 6.46
CA ASP A 371 -11.30 -23.73 5.09
C ASP A 371 -10.09 -23.29 4.26
N GLN A 372 -8.93 -22.97 4.86
CA GLN A 372 -7.73 -22.56 4.15
C GLN A 372 -6.68 -23.69 4.19
N ASP A 373 -6.48 -24.33 3.04
CA ASP A 373 -5.61 -25.50 2.87
C ASP A 373 -4.16 -25.18 3.30
N GLY A 374 -3.63 -25.93 4.28
CA GLY A 374 -2.23 -25.85 4.71
C GLY A 374 -2.00 -25.56 6.20
N ALA A 375 -2.91 -24.86 6.87
CA ALA A 375 -2.69 -24.47 8.27
C ALA A 375 -2.66 -25.68 9.22
N MET A 376 -3.51 -26.69 8.98
CA MET A 376 -3.58 -27.87 9.85
C MET A 376 -2.40 -28.83 9.64
N LYS A 377 -1.91 -28.98 8.39
CA LYS A 377 -0.72 -29.81 8.11
C LYS A 377 0.55 -29.17 8.66
N GLN A 378 0.68 -27.85 8.58
CA GLN A 378 1.85 -27.13 9.06
C GLN A 378 1.82 -26.92 10.59
N ALA A 379 0.66 -26.63 11.19
CA ALA A 379 0.52 -26.55 12.65
C ALA A 379 0.79 -27.90 13.33
N VAL A 380 0.34 -29.01 12.74
CA VAL A 380 0.65 -30.38 13.20
C VAL A 380 2.12 -30.72 12.98
N ALA A 381 2.71 -30.32 11.85
CA ALA A 381 4.13 -30.60 11.55
C ALA A 381 5.12 -29.81 12.43
N ILE A 382 4.74 -28.62 12.94
CA ILE A 382 5.61 -27.76 13.77
C ILE A 382 5.23 -27.84 15.27
N GLY A 383 4.43 -28.83 15.68
CA GLY A 383 4.10 -29.04 17.10
C GLY A 383 3.34 -27.88 17.75
N ALA A 384 2.61 -27.09 16.96
CA ALA A 384 1.64 -26.15 17.50
C ALA A 384 0.44 -26.97 18.01
N GLY A 385 0.21 -26.95 19.33
CA GLY A 385 -0.89 -27.67 19.96
C GLY A 385 -2.23 -27.11 19.51
N VAL A 386 -2.74 -27.59 18.38
CA VAL A 386 -4.13 -27.37 17.96
C VAL A 386 -4.96 -28.44 18.65
N GLY A 387 -5.34 -28.17 19.90
CA GLY A 387 -6.26 -29.02 20.64
C GLY A 387 -7.64 -29.04 19.98
N PRO A 388 -8.32 -30.20 19.90
CA PRO A 388 -9.69 -30.29 19.43
C PRO A 388 -10.63 -29.83 20.55
N THR A 389 -10.74 -28.53 20.80
CA THR A 389 -11.72 -28.01 21.77
C THR A 389 -12.51 -26.87 21.15
N GLY A 390 -13.43 -27.26 20.26
CA GLY A 390 -14.72 -26.62 20.12
C GLY A 390 -15.76 -27.68 20.45
N SER A 391 -15.85 -28.06 21.72
CA SER A 391 -16.88 -28.96 22.23
C SER A 391 -18.25 -28.32 21.96
N MET A 392 -19.06 -29.01 21.17
CA MET A 392 -20.51 -28.83 21.20
C MET A 392 -20.96 -29.18 22.63
N GLU A 393 -21.49 -28.21 23.37
CA GLU A 393 -22.33 -28.53 24.51
C GLU A 393 -23.70 -28.96 23.97
N GLU A 394 -23.92 -30.28 23.97
CA GLU A 394 -25.25 -30.87 23.99
C GLU A 394 -25.94 -30.48 25.29
N ALA A 395 -27.01 -29.70 25.20
CA ALA A 395 -28.00 -29.60 26.26
C ALA A 395 -29.23 -30.42 25.82
N ALA A 396 -29.40 -31.60 26.44
CA ALA A 396 -30.60 -32.41 26.38
C ALA A 396 -31.33 -32.39 27.73
N GLY A 397 -32.66 -32.32 27.69
CA GLY A 397 -33.62 -32.36 28.81
C GLY A 397 -34.50 -31.10 28.81
N GLU A 398 -35.84 -31.12 28.80
CA GLU A 398 -36.84 -32.16 29.06
C GLU A 398 -38.14 -31.91 28.26
N ASP A 399 -38.99 -32.93 28.24
CA ASP A 399 -40.23 -33.18 27.49
C ASP A 399 -41.35 -32.12 27.53
N GLY A 400 -42.13 -32.08 26.43
CA GLY A 400 -43.42 -31.37 26.39
C GLY A 400 -44.16 -31.40 25.04
N MET A 401 -44.86 -32.51 24.77
CA MET A 401 -46.15 -32.63 24.04
C MET A 401 -46.31 -32.48 22.50
N SER A 402 -46.75 -33.61 21.93
CA SER A 402 -47.82 -33.91 20.95
C SER A 402 -47.77 -33.47 19.48
N PHE A 403 -48.01 -34.48 18.63
CA PHE A 403 -48.21 -34.49 17.18
C PHE A 403 -49.52 -33.83 16.73
N GLY A 404 -49.49 -33.23 15.53
CA GLY A 404 -50.65 -32.91 14.69
C GLY A 404 -50.21 -32.30 13.34
N PRO A 405 -50.76 -32.74 12.18
CA PRO A 405 -50.23 -32.40 10.86
C PRO A 405 -51.01 -31.22 10.22
N GLU A 406 -50.32 -30.26 9.60
CA GLU A 406 -50.86 -29.45 8.50
C GLU A 406 -49.77 -28.54 7.91
N GLY A 407 -49.75 -28.43 6.58
CA GLY A 407 -48.71 -27.72 5.84
C GLY A 407 -48.81 -26.19 5.96
N THR A 408 -47.73 -25.48 5.61
CA THR A 408 -47.78 -24.10 5.09
C THR A 408 -46.39 -23.60 4.67
N HIS A 409 -46.35 -23.02 3.47
CA HIS A 409 -45.58 -21.84 3.02
C HIS A 409 -44.16 -21.56 3.55
N VAL A 410 -43.21 -21.56 2.60
CA VAL A 410 -41.86 -21.00 2.72
C VAL A 410 -41.93 -19.46 2.67
N HIS A 411 -41.72 -18.79 3.80
CA HIS A 411 -41.38 -17.36 3.85
C HIS A 411 -39.86 -17.19 4.00
N GLY A 412 -39.26 -16.40 3.11
CA GLY A 412 -37.86 -15.95 3.24
C GLY A 412 -37.70 -14.86 4.31
N PRO A 413 -36.51 -14.67 4.91
CA PRO A 413 -36.33 -13.65 5.93
C PRO A 413 -36.15 -12.26 5.30
N GLU A 414 -37.08 -11.37 5.62
CA GLU A 414 -37.10 -9.95 5.34
C GLU A 414 -35.90 -9.21 5.96
N CYS A 415 -35.29 -8.29 5.20
CA CYS A 415 -34.35 -7.30 5.72
C CYS A 415 -35.11 -6.11 6.30
N LYS A 416 -35.12 -5.95 7.64
CA LYS A 416 -35.65 -4.74 8.29
C LYS A 416 -34.65 -3.57 8.16
N HIS A 417 -35.04 -2.54 7.42
CA HIS A 417 -34.38 -1.24 7.40
C HIS A 417 -34.93 -0.34 8.51
N GLY A 418 -34.13 -0.07 9.54
CA GLY A 418 -34.41 0.97 10.53
C GLY A 418 -33.82 2.32 10.07
N HIS A 419 -34.68 3.26 9.70
CA HIS A 419 -34.32 4.66 9.47
C HIS A 419 -34.28 5.40 10.81
N GLY A 420 -33.08 5.77 11.28
CA GLY A 420 -32.89 6.70 12.39
C GLY A 420 -32.43 8.06 11.88
N HIS A 421 -33.32 9.04 11.86
CA HIS A 421 -32.99 10.45 11.64
C HIS A 421 -32.51 11.08 12.95
N GLY A 422 -31.23 11.42 13.04
CA GLY A 422 -30.67 12.23 14.11
C GLY A 422 -30.39 13.65 13.63
N HIS A 423 -31.22 14.61 14.04
CA HIS A 423 -30.94 16.03 13.88
C HIS A 423 -29.94 16.48 14.96
N SER A 424 -28.92 17.26 14.56
CA SER A 424 -28.08 18.01 15.48
C SER A 424 -28.20 19.49 15.18
N HIS A 425 -28.55 20.27 16.20
CA HIS A 425 -28.47 21.73 16.20
C HIS A 425 -27.18 22.16 16.90
N GLY A 426 -26.48 23.14 16.33
CA GLY A 426 -25.35 23.83 16.94
C GLY A 426 -24.85 24.99 16.07
N PRO A 427 -24.47 26.14 16.65
CA PRO A 427 -24.63 27.46 16.03
C PRO A 427 -23.51 27.90 15.07
N LEU A 428 -23.81 29.03 14.41
CA LEU A 428 -23.07 29.73 13.35
C LEU A 428 -21.58 30.03 13.60
N GLY A 429 -20.84 30.10 12.48
CA GLY A 429 -19.80 31.12 12.27
C GLY A 429 -18.35 30.64 12.22
N ILE A 430 -17.69 30.80 11.07
CA ILE A 430 -16.22 30.84 10.85
C ILE A 430 -15.46 29.49 10.84
N GLY A 431 -15.85 28.46 11.59
CA GLY A 431 -15.11 27.18 11.63
C GLY A 431 -15.24 26.24 10.41
N ARG A 432 -16.20 26.51 9.51
CA ARG A 432 -16.57 25.58 8.42
C ARG A 432 -15.60 25.60 7.23
N PHE A 433 -14.89 26.70 6.99
CA PHE A 433 -13.96 26.85 5.87
C PHE A 433 -12.62 26.13 6.16
N CYS A 434 -12.05 26.30 7.36
CA CYS A 434 -10.88 25.54 7.80
C CYS A 434 -11.16 24.05 7.95
N GLY A 435 -12.35 23.66 8.44
CA GLY A 435 -12.71 22.25 8.60
C GLY A 435 -12.95 21.50 7.29
N ALA A 436 -13.38 22.20 6.23
CA ALA A 436 -13.57 21.63 4.89
C ALA A 436 -12.24 21.55 4.13
N ALA A 437 -11.40 22.59 4.20
CA ALA A 437 -10.06 22.57 3.62
C ALA A 437 -9.18 21.51 4.30
N TRP A 438 -9.19 21.43 5.64
CA TRP A 438 -8.47 20.41 6.40
C TRP A 438 -8.96 19.00 6.08
N ARG A 439 -10.28 18.77 5.92
CA ARG A 439 -10.81 17.45 5.52
C ARG A 439 -10.49 17.10 4.07
N ALA A 440 -10.46 18.09 3.17
CA ALA A 440 -10.10 17.92 1.77
C ALA A 440 -8.61 17.63 1.57
N THR A 441 -7.72 18.14 2.45
CA THR A 441 -6.27 17.91 2.39
C THR A 441 -5.82 16.71 3.22
N SER A 442 -6.35 16.55 4.44
CA SER A 442 -5.98 15.43 5.33
C SER A 442 -6.60 14.10 4.90
N GLY A 443 -7.76 14.07 4.22
CA GLY A 443 -8.38 12.83 3.76
C GLY A 443 -7.51 12.06 2.76
N PRO A 444 -7.12 12.68 1.64
CA PRO A 444 -6.18 12.09 0.68
C PRO A 444 -4.81 11.84 1.30
N MET A 445 -4.32 12.74 2.15
CA MET A 445 -3.02 12.58 2.82
C MET A 445 -3.03 11.40 3.80
N MET A 446 -4.09 11.18 4.58
CA MET A 446 -4.23 10.02 5.48
C MET A 446 -4.39 8.71 4.71
N GLN A 447 -4.98 8.73 3.50
CA GLN A 447 -5.04 7.59 2.59
C GLN A 447 -3.70 7.30 1.90
N VAL A 448 -2.95 8.35 1.54
CA VAL A 448 -1.59 8.26 0.98
C VAL A 448 -0.58 7.79 2.04
N LEU A 449 -0.75 8.23 3.30
CA LEU A 449 0.07 7.85 4.45
C LEU A 449 -0.37 6.53 5.11
N GLY A 450 -1.51 5.94 4.70
CA GLY A 450 -2.02 4.66 5.22
C GLY A 450 -2.49 4.66 6.68
N LEU A 451 -2.52 5.81 7.35
CA LEU A 451 -2.98 5.99 8.73
C LEU A 451 -4.49 5.72 8.90
N ASP A 452 -5.26 5.81 7.82
CA ASP A 452 -6.70 5.51 7.80
C ASP A 452 -7.00 4.02 8.07
N ARG A 453 -6.04 3.12 7.83
CA ARG A 453 -6.16 1.68 8.14
C ARG A 453 -6.02 1.39 9.63
N PHE A 454 -5.24 2.18 10.37
CA PHE A 454 -4.96 1.97 11.80
C PHE A 454 -5.89 2.75 12.73
N THR A 455 -6.49 3.85 12.25
CA THR A 455 -7.32 4.75 13.06
C THR A 455 -8.82 4.47 12.99
N ARG A 456 -9.28 3.55 12.13
CA ARG A 456 -10.69 3.13 12.11
C ARG A 456 -10.98 2.22 13.31
N GLY A 457 -11.88 2.64 14.20
CA GLY A 457 -12.28 1.90 15.42
C GLY A 457 -12.74 0.44 15.23
N LYS A 458 -13.04 0.01 13.98
CA LYS A 458 -13.30 -1.40 13.64
C LYS A 458 -12.07 -2.30 13.82
N ALA A 459 -10.84 -1.78 13.64
CA ALA A 459 -9.60 -2.54 13.83
C ALA A 459 -9.34 -2.81 15.32
N ILE A 460 -9.53 -1.80 16.18
CA ILE A 460 -9.36 -1.92 17.64
C ILE A 460 -10.39 -2.88 18.25
N GLY A 461 -11.67 -2.76 17.85
CA GLY A 461 -12.71 -3.70 18.29
C GLY A 461 -12.51 -5.13 17.79
N GLY A 462 -11.91 -5.29 16.61
CA GLY A 462 -11.47 -6.59 16.09
C GLY A 462 -10.32 -7.17 16.91
N MET A 463 -9.32 -6.37 17.26
CA MET A 463 -8.19 -6.79 18.11
C MET A 463 -8.62 -7.23 19.51
N MET A 464 -9.59 -6.55 20.13
CA MET A 464 -10.12 -6.95 21.45
C MET A 464 -10.87 -8.29 21.41
N ARG A 465 -11.51 -8.63 20.29
CA ARG A 465 -12.17 -9.94 20.08
C ARG A 465 -11.17 -11.02 19.69
N ALA A 466 -10.21 -10.69 18.82
CA ALA A 466 -9.07 -11.54 18.47
C ALA A 466 -8.24 -11.94 19.70
N GLY A 467 -8.13 -11.09 20.71
CA GLY A 467 -7.46 -11.44 21.97
C GLY A 467 -8.10 -12.61 22.74
N ARG A 468 -9.33 -13.01 22.42
CA ARG A 468 -10.01 -14.17 23.04
C ARG A 468 -9.78 -15.49 22.31
N GLU A 469 -9.38 -15.46 21.04
CA GLU A 469 -9.13 -16.65 20.23
C GLU A 469 -7.66 -16.67 19.78
N GLY A 470 -6.92 -17.73 20.11
CA GLY A 470 -5.49 -17.79 19.78
C GLY A 470 -5.26 -17.75 18.27
N ASN A 471 -4.35 -16.88 17.81
CA ASN A 471 -3.88 -16.91 16.42
C ASN A 471 -3.16 -18.26 16.19
N PRO A 472 -3.66 -19.14 15.29
CA PRO A 472 -3.10 -20.48 15.09
C PRO A 472 -1.72 -20.47 14.44
N PHE A 473 -1.26 -19.32 13.92
CA PHE A 473 0.10 -19.14 13.43
C PHE A 473 1.04 -18.58 14.51
N ASP A 474 0.53 -18.12 15.65
CA ASP A 474 1.37 -17.50 16.68
C ASP A 474 2.13 -18.57 17.47
N MET A 475 3.41 -18.75 17.13
CA MET A 475 4.29 -19.69 17.81
C MET A 475 4.81 -19.16 19.15
N GLY A 476 4.53 -17.90 19.50
CA GLY A 476 5.07 -17.22 20.68
C GLY A 476 6.54 -16.78 20.50
N LEU A 477 6.95 -15.72 21.21
CA LEU A 477 8.28 -15.11 21.08
C LEU A 477 9.44 -16.10 21.36
N VAL A 478 9.23 -17.06 22.26
CA VAL A 478 10.26 -17.99 22.77
C VAL A 478 10.51 -19.18 21.82
N LYS A 479 9.51 -19.62 21.03
CA LYS A 479 9.75 -20.69 20.04
C LYS A 479 10.42 -20.17 18.78
N VAL A 480 10.19 -18.91 18.42
CA VAL A 480 10.86 -18.29 17.26
C VAL A 480 12.37 -18.19 17.47
N SER A 481 12.86 -18.11 18.72
CA SER A 481 14.29 -18.13 19.04
C SER A 481 14.90 -19.54 19.19
N ASN A 482 14.09 -20.59 19.29
CA ASN A 482 14.58 -21.97 19.51
C ASN A 482 14.46 -22.87 18.28
N ASP A 483 13.56 -22.55 17.34
CA ASP A 483 13.53 -23.23 16.04
C ASP A 483 14.54 -22.57 15.09
N LYS A 484 15.41 -23.39 14.47
CA LYS A 484 16.26 -22.94 13.34
C LYS A 484 15.42 -22.24 12.28
N LEU A 485 14.23 -22.76 11.97
CA LEU A 485 13.24 -22.13 11.08
C LEU A 485 12.71 -20.78 11.55
N GLY A 486 12.62 -20.52 12.86
CA GLY A 486 12.17 -19.25 13.43
C GLY A 486 13.26 -18.17 13.40
N ILE A 487 14.51 -18.56 13.68
CA ILE A 487 15.68 -17.70 13.57
C ILE A 487 16.05 -17.47 12.10
N GLU A 488 15.97 -18.47 11.23
CA GLU A 488 16.19 -18.31 9.77
C GLU A 488 15.09 -17.46 9.12
N PHE A 489 13.88 -17.43 9.70
CA PHE A 489 12.78 -16.55 9.28
C PHE A 489 12.89 -15.11 9.79
N ILE A 490 13.52 -14.88 10.95
CA ILE A 490 13.81 -13.54 11.49
C ILE A 490 15.14 -12.97 10.97
N LEU A 491 16.19 -13.79 10.88
CA LEU A 491 17.55 -13.42 10.46
C LEU A 491 17.86 -13.75 8.99
N GLY A 492 16.95 -14.44 8.29
CA GLY A 492 17.00 -14.57 6.84
C GLY A 492 18.16 -15.39 6.28
N ILE A 493 18.77 -16.28 7.05
CA ILE A 493 19.78 -17.23 6.55
C ILE A 493 19.03 -18.41 5.95
N GLU A 494 18.97 -18.49 4.62
CA GLU A 494 18.77 -19.77 3.92
C GLU A 494 19.89 -19.88 2.89
N SER A 495 20.58 -21.02 2.93
CA SER A 495 21.56 -21.51 1.97
C SER A 495 20.95 -21.77 0.60
#